data_AF-A0A248VFA4-F1
#
_entry.id   AF-A0A248VFA4-F1
#
_cell.length_a   1.000
_cell.length_b   1.000
_cell.length_c   1.000
_cell.angle_alpha   90.00
_cell.angle_beta   90.00
_cell.angle_gamma   90.00
#
_symmetry.space_group_name_H-M   'P 1'
#
loop_
_entity.id
_entity.type
_entity.pdbx_description
1 polymer ?
#
loop_
_entity_poly.entity_id
_entity_poly.type
_entity_poly.pdbx_seq_one_letter_code
_entity_poly.pdbx_strand_id
1 'polypeptide(L)'
;MSKSVKRTRTISRPPVDALQYEKLALSAFGLIERQLSQLDKLATLVASIVRSPAVTREERHRQRRLLELLLDTVEDYQYEVETDRELYQVIALDARGVVQSRITARHAAKVLAKATRRASETREDRNETQAKHREPARFKTIARTRATAH
;
A
#
# COMPACT_ATOMS: atom_id res chain seq x y z
N MET A 1 -21.03 -39.69 14.29
CA MET A 1 -19.68 -40.03 13.79
C MET A 1 -18.96 -38.74 13.39
N SER A 2 -17.91 -38.40 14.13
CA SER A 2 -17.30 -37.07 14.19
C SER A 2 -16.41 -36.78 12.98
N LYS A 3 -16.51 -35.55 12.45
CA LYS A 3 -15.78 -35.06 11.28
C LYS A 3 -14.31 -34.83 11.61
N SER A 4 -13.40 -35.48 10.87
CA SER A 4 -11.97 -35.21 10.93
C SER A 4 -11.61 -34.07 9.96
N VAL A 5 -11.47 -32.86 10.52
CA VAL A 5 -10.89 -31.70 9.83
C VAL A 5 -9.39 -31.98 9.70
N LYS A 6 -8.96 -32.38 8.51
CA LYS A 6 -7.54 -32.47 8.16
C LYS A 6 -6.97 -31.04 8.17
N ARG A 7 -6.40 -30.65 9.31
CA ARG A 7 -5.56 -29.45 9.45
C ARG A 7 -4.53 -29.49 8.33
N THR A 8 -4.68 -28.60 7.37
CA THR A 8 -3.63 -28.21 6.44
C THR A 8 -2.42 -27.85 7.30
N ARG A 9 -1.43 -28.73 7.34
CA ARG A 9 -0.11 -28.45 7.91
C ARG A 9 0.42 -27.23 7.18
N THR A 10 0.26 -26.06 7.80
CA THR A 10 1.12 -24.92 7.55
C THR A 10 2.53 -25.44 7.72
N ILE A 11 3.29 -25.47 6.63
CA ILE A 11 4.70 -25.84 6.63
C ILE A 11 5.35 -24.87 7.61
N SER A 12 5.64 -25.36 8.82
CA SER A 12 6.36 -24.61 9.85
C SER A 12 7.73 -24.34 9.27
N ARG A 13 8.04 -23.06 9.04
CA ARG A 13 9.37 -22.65 8.65
C ARG A 13 10.36 -23.08 9.74
N PRO A 14 11.62 -23.39 9.38
CA PRO A 14 12.68 -23.33 10.38
C PRO A 14 12.69 -21.91 10.98
N PRO A 15 12.93 -21.75 12.28
CA PRO A 15 13.07 -20.42 12.88
C PRO A 15 14.15 -19.67 12.13
N VAL A 16 13.76 -18.65 11.38
CA VAL A 16 14.71 -17.73 10.76
C VAL A 16 15.39 -17.01 11.92
N ASP A 17 16.71 -17.07 11.92
CA ASP A 17 17.54 -16.65 13.06
C ASP A 17 17.26 -15.17 13.38
N ALA A 18 16.87 -14.86 14.61
CA ALA A 18 16.50 -13.50 15.02
C ALA A 18 17.61 -12.48 14.73
N LEU A 19 18.85 -12.95 14.78
CA LEU A 19 20.06 -12.22 14.42
C LEU A 19 20.07 -11.72 12.96
N GLN A 20 19.43 -12.44 12.04
CA GLN A 20 19.33 -12.03 10.63
C GLN A 20 18.37 -10.85 10.47
N TYR A 21 17.22 -10.87 11.15
CA TYR A 21 16.29 -9.74 11.14
C TYR A 21 16.86 -8.51 11.84
N GLU A 22 17.66 -8.71 12.90
CA GLU A 22 18.38 -7.62 13.55
C GLU A 22 19.38 -6.95 12.60
N LYS A 23 20.23 -7.71 11.92
CA LYS A 23 21.18 -7.18 10.92
C LYS A 23 20.47 -6.41 9.81
N LEU A 24 19.34 -6.94 9.36
CA LEU A 24 18.53 -6.37 8.32
C LEU A 24 17.84 -5.07 8.75
N ALA A 25 17.36 -5.02 9.99
CA ALA A 25 16.80 -3.82 10.60
C ALA A 25 17.88 -2.74 10.77
N LEU A 26 19.08 -3.11 11.23
CA LEU A 26 20.21 -2.19 11.34
C LEU A 26 20.66 -1.65 9.97
N SER A 27 20.70 -2.49 8.94
CA SER A 27 21.00 -2.02 7.58
C SER A 27 19.93 -1.07 7.05
N ALA A 28 18.65 -1.36 7.32
CA ALA A 28 17.55 -0.49 6.93
C ALA A 28 17.63 0.88 7.61
N PHE A 29 17.98 0.87 8.90
CA PHE A 29 18.15 2.08 9.70
C PHE A 29 19.28 2.96 9.16
N GLY A 30 20.48 2.40 8.93
CA GLY A 30 21.61 3.16 8.40
C GLY A 30 21.35 3.74 7.00
N LEU A 31 20.49 3.08 6.23
CA LEU A 31 20.06 3.58 4.93
C LEU A 31 19.14 4.80 5.05
N ILE A 32 18.20 4.78 6.00
CA ILE A 32 17.35 5.94 6.31
C ILE A 32 18.21 7.12 6.79
N GLU A 33 19.23 6.89 7.62
CA GLU A 33 20.16 7.93 8.03
C GLU A 33 20.91 8.55 6.84
N ARG A 34 21.32 7.72 5.87
CA ARG A 34 21.93 8.20 4.62
C ARG A 34 20.94 9.06 3.82
N GLN A 35 19.70 8.62 3.66
CA GLN A 35 18.67 9.37 2.93
C GLN A 35 18.37 10.72 3.61
N LEU A 36 18.28 10.76 4.94
CA LEU A 36 18.13 12.01 5.69
C LEU A 36 19.31 12.96 5.46
N SER A 37 20.53 12.42 5.49
CA SER A 37 21.75 13.20 5.23
C SER A 37 21.80 13.74 3.79
N GLN A 38 21.33 12.96 2.82
CA GLN A 38 21.21 13.38 1.41
C GLN A 38 20.20 14.51 1.25
N LEU A 39 19.02 14.38 1.87
CA LEU A 39 17.98 15.41 1.84
C LEU A 39 18.42 16.72 2.50
N ASP A 40 19.15 16.65 3.63
CA ASP A 40 19.68 17.84 4.31
C ASP A 40 20.67 18.62 3.42
N LYS A 41 21.52 17.90 2.67
CA LYS A 41 22.44 18.52 1.69
C LYS A 41 21.68 19.20 0.56
N LEU A 42 20.66 18.54 0.01
CA LEU A 42 19.82 19.13 -1.05
C LEU A 42 19.08 20.37 -0.54
N ALA A 43 18.49 20.29 0.66
CA ALA A 43 17.80 21.40 1.29
C ALA A 43 18.75 22.59 1.53
N THR A 44 19.96 22.32 2.02
CA THR A 44 21.01 23.35 2.22
C THR A 44 21.42 24.00 0.90
N LEU A 45 21.61 23.20 -0.15
CA LEU A 45 21.97 23.70 -1.48
C LEU A 45 20.87 24.60 -2.05
N VAL A 46 19.61 24.15 -2.02
CA VAL A 46 18.46 24.94 -2.49
C VAL A 46 18.31 26.22 -1.67
N ALA A 47 18.43 26.14 -0.34
CA ALA A 47 18.39 27.31 0.53
C ALA A 47 19.49 28.32 0.20
N SER A 48 20.69 27.86 -0.17
CA SER A 48 21.79 28.74 -0.60
C SER A 48 21.46 29.50 -1.89
N ILE A 49 20.80 28.83 -2.85
CA ILE A 49 20.40 29.44 -4.13
C ILE A 49 19.31 30.49 -3.90
N VAL A 50 18.34 30.18 -3.04
CA VAL A 50 17.22 31.08 -2.71
C VAL A 50 17.69 32.31 -1.94
N ARG A 51 18.62 32.16 -0.99
CA ARG A 51 19.13 33.27 -0.16
C ARG A 51 20.07 34.21 -0.92
N SER A 52 20.75 33.72 -1.95
CA SER A 52 21.73 34.48 -2.72
C SER A 52 21.31 34.60 -4.18
N PRO A 53 20.31 35.45 -4.52
CA PRO A 53 19.82 35.59 -5.87
C PRO A 53 20.89 36.21 -6.79
N ALA A 54 21.02 35.67 -8.01
CA ALA A 54 21.97 36.20 -8.99
C ALA A 54 21.55 37.57 -9.52
N VAL A 55 22.46 38.54 -9.46
CA VAL A 55 22.27 39.90 -9.96
C VAL A 55 22.90 40.02 -11.36
N THR A 56 24.03 39.38 -11.59
CA THR A 56 24.76 39.44 -12.87
C THR A 56 24.37 38.30 -13.83
N ARG A 57 24.69 38.46 -15.12
CA ARG A 57 24.47 37.41 -16.13
C ARG A 57 25.34 36.17 -15.85
N GLU A 58 26.59 36.40 -15.44
CA GLU A 58 27.55 35.36 -15.04
C GLU A 58 27.02 34.53 -13.86
N GLU A 59 26.51 35.20 -12.81
CA GLU A 59 25.90 34.54 -11.66
C GLU A 59 24.67 33.73 -12.06
N ARG A 60 23.81 34.25 -12.96
CA ARG A 60 22.65 33.49 -13.47
C ARG A 60 23.07 32.23 -14.23
N HIS A 61 24.14 32.31 -15.03
CA HIS A 61 24.70 31.12 -15.69
C HIS A 61 25.27 30.11 -14.71
N ARG A 62 25.95 30.57 -13.65
CA ARG A 62 26.45 29.69 -12.58
C ARG A 62 25.32 29.04 -11.79
N GLN A 63 24.29 29.80 -11.40
CA GLN A 63 23.10 29.26 -10.73
C GLN A 63 22.37 28.24 -11.60
N ARG A 64 22.24 28.49 -12.90
CA ARG A 64 21.63 27.53 -13.83
C ARG A 64 22.38 26.20 -13.86
N ARG A 65 23.71 26.22 -13.94
CA ARG A 65 24.53 24.99 -13.83
C ARG A 65 24.37 24.28 -12.48
N LEU A 66 24.26 25.04 -11.40
CA LEU A 66 24.00 24.51 -10.06
C LEU A 66 22.63 23.81 -9.97
N LEU A 67 21.62 24.37 -10.63
CA LEU A 67 20.28 23.78 -10.71
C LEU A 67 20.26 22.52 -11.60
N GLU A 68 21.01 22.52 -12.70
CA GLU A 68 21.20 21.33 -13.55
C GLU A 68 21.85 20.20 -12.74
N LEU A 69 22.94 20.49 -12.01
CA LEU A 69 23.59 19.52 -11.13
C LEU A 69 22.65 19.03 -10.01
N LEU A 70 21.84 19.92 -9.43
CA LEU A 70 20.84 19.54 -8.43
C LEU A 70 19.81 18.57 -9.01
N LEU A 71 19.34 18.82 -10.24
CA LEU A 71 18.38 17.94 -10.92
C LEU A 71 18.99 16.55 -11.12
N ASP A 72 20.20 16.46 -11.69
CA ASP A 72 20.90 15.19 -11.89
C ASP A 72 21.07 14.43 -10.56
N THR A 73 21.46 15.14 -9.49
CA THR A 73 21.66 14.54 -8.16
C THR A 73 20.34 14.01 -7.56
N VAL A 74 19.23 14.73 -7.76
CA VAL A 74 17.91 14.30 -7.27
C VAL A 74 17.43 13.06 -8.03
N GLU A 75 17.65 13.01 -9.35
CA GLU A 75 17.35 11.84 -10.16
C GLU A 75 18.15 10.61 -9.69
N ASP A 76 19.46 10.77 -9.46
CA ASP A 76 20.31 9.72 -8.90
C ASP A 76 19.80 9.20 -7.56
N TYR A 77 19.45 10.11 -6.63
CA TYR A 77 18.88 9.71 -5.33
C TYR A 77 17.52 9.03 -5.47
N GLN A 78 16.71 9.43 -6.45
CA GLN A 78 15.43 8.75 -6.71
C GLN A 78 15.67 7.29 -7.15
N TYR A 79 16.61 7.05 -8.07
CA TYR A 79 16.96 5.69 -8.48
C TYR A 79 17.49 4.83 -7.32
N GLU A 80 18.31 5.41 -6.43
CA GLU A 80 18.77 4.72 -5.21
C GLU A 80 17.57 4.32 -4.31
N VAL A 81 16.66 5.25 -4.04
CA VAL A 81 15.46 5.02 -3.21
C VAL A 81 14.53 3.96 -3.81
N GLU A 82 14.34 3.96 -5.12
CA GLU A 82 13.54 2.96 -5.82
C GLU A 82 14.13 1.55 -5.67
N THR A 83 15.46 1.44 -5.81
CA THR A 83 16.20 0.19 -5.60
C THR A 83 16.04 -0.30 -4.15
N ASP A 84 16.18 0.59 -3.19
CA ASP A 84 16.02 0.27 -1.76
C ASP A 84 14.59 -0.17 -1.41
N ARG A 85 13.59 0.45 -2.04
CA ARG A 85 12.18 0.10 -1.87
C ARG A 85 11.89 -1.34 -2.30
N GLU A 86 12.49 -1.80 -3.39
CA GLU A 86 12.36 -3.20 -3.83
C GLU A 86 12.96 -4.16 -2.80
N LEU A 87 14.14 -3.83 -2.25
CA LEU A 87 14.78 -4.60 -1.19
C LEU A 87 13.89 -4.68 0.05
N TYR A 88 13.36 -3.56 0.54
CA TYR A 88 12.48 -3.55 1.70
C TYR A 88 11.18 -4.31 1.47
N GLN A 89 10.65 -4.31 0.25
CA GLN A 89 9.47 -5.10 -0.09
C GLN A 89 9.76 -6.60 0.06
N VAL A 90 10.91 -7.08 -0.43
CA VAL A 90 11.32 -8.49 -0.26
C VAL A 90 11.47 -8.85 1.21
N ILE A 91 12.13 -8.00 1.99
CA ILE A 91 12.34 -8.17 3.43
C ILE A 91 11.01 -8.23 4.18
N ALA A 92 10.10 -7.30 3.91
CA ALA A 92 8.79 -7.23 4.56
C ALA A 92 7.92 -8.45 4.21
N LEU A 93 7.98 -8.92 2.97
CA LEU A 93 7.27 -10.12 2.54
C LEU A 93 7.85 -11.37 3.23
N ASP A 94 9.16 -11.46 3.36
CA ASP A 94 9.81 -12.56 4.06
C ASP A 94 9.46 -12.56 5.57
N ALA A 95 9.57 -11.42 6.24
CA ALA A 95 9.22 -11.25 7.65
C ALA A 95 7.73 -11.58 7.93
N ARG A 96 6.84 -11.31 6.97
CA ARG A 96 5.41 -11.68 7.06
C ARG A 96 5.16 -13.18 6.83
N GLY A 97 6.19 -13.97 6.56
CA GLY A 97 6.04 -15.38 6.25
C GLY A 97 5.44 -15.65 4.88
N VAL A 98 5.32 -14.63 4.02
CA VAL A 98 4.90 -14.80 2.63
C VAL A 98 6.06 -15.43 1.90
N VAL A 99 5.90 -16.67 1.45
CA VAL A 99 6.95 -17.39 0.70
C VAL A 99 7.37 -16.51 -0.47
N GLN A 100 8.66 -16.47 -0.82
CA GLN A 100 9.16 -16.04 -2.14
C GLN A 100 8.56 -16.96 -3.22
N SER A 101 7.24 -16.96 -3.37
CA SER A 101 6.63 -17.35 -4.61
C SER A 101 6.96 -16.19 -5.53
N ARG A 102 7.90 -16.39 -6.46
CA ARG A 102 7.63 -15.93 -7.82
C ARG A 102 6.15 -16.23 -8.03
N ILE A 103 5.32 -15.19 -8.19
CA ILE A 103 3.90 -15.38 -8.43
C ILE A 103 3.85 -16.13 -9.76
N THR A 104 3.84 -17.46 -9.68
CA THR A 104 3.60 -18.29 -10.85
C THR A 104 2.21 -17.90 -11.34
N ALA A 105 2.01 -17.85 -12.66
CA ALA A 105 0.72 -17.48 -13.23
C ALA A 105 -0.45 -18.23 -12.56
N ARG A 106 -0.19 -19.50 -12.18
CA ARG A 106 -1.13 -20.34 -11.42
C ARG A 106 -1.45 -19.83 -10.01
N HIS A 107 -0.48 -19.28 -9.28
CA HIS A 107 -0.71 -18.69 -7.96
C HIS A 107 -1.42 -17.32 -8.07
N ALA A 108 -1.05 -16.48 -9.05
CA ALA A 108 -1.75 -15.24 -9.36
C ALA A 108 -3.24 -15.50 -9.69
N ALA A 109 -3.50 -16.44 -10.60
CA ALA A 109 -4.85 -16.84 -10.97
C ALA A 109 -5.65 -17.35 -9.77
N LYS A 110 -5.02 -18.11 -8.86
CA LYS A 110 -5.68 -18.61 -7.65
C LYS A 110 -5.99 -17.51 -6.64
N VAL A 111 -5.12 -16.50 -6.50
CA VAL A 111 -5.37 -15.32 -5.65
C VAL A 111 -6.48 -14.47 -6.24
N LEU A 112 -6.45 -14.20 -7.55
CA LEU A 112 -7.51 -13.47 -8.24
C LEU A 112 -8.87 -14.17 -8.11
N ALA A 113 -8.92 -15.49 -8.36
CA ALA A 113 -10.15 -16.26 -8.23
C ALA A 113 -10.72 -16.27 -6.79
N LYS A 114 -9.85 -16.24 -5.77
CA LYS A 114 -10.28 -16.09 -4.37
C LYS A 114 -10.84 -14.69 -4.09
N ALA A 115 -10.24 -13.65 -4.67
CA ALA A 115 -10.74 -12.29 -4.54
C ALA A 115 -12.11 -12.12 -5.23
N THR A 116 -12.31 -12.72 -6.42
CA THR A 116 -13.62 -12.71 -7.09
C THR A 116 -14.69 -13.45 -6.32
N ARG A 117 -14.36 -14.61 -5.72
CA ARG A 117 -15.31 -15.35 -4.86
C ARG A 117 -15.68 -14.57 -3.60
N ARG A 118 -14.71 -13.94 -2.94
CA ARG A 118 -15.00 -13.06 -1.80
C ARG A 118 -15.85 -11.86 -2.20
N ALA A 119 -15.61 -11.30 -3.39
CA ALA A 119 -16.44 -10.21 -3.92
C ALA A 119 -17.87 -10.66 -4.29
N SER A 120 -18.06 -11.91 -4.73
CA SER A 120 -19.40 -12.48 -4.97
C SER A 120 -20.12 -12.83 -3.66
N GLU A 121 -19.42 -13.43 -2.70
CA GLU A 121 -19.95 -13.70 -1.34
C GLU A 121 -20.37 -12.39 -0.65
N THR A 122 -19.55 -11.33 -0.76
CA THR A 122 -19.90 -10.00 -0.23
C THR A 122 -21.12 -9.37 -0.94
N ARG A 123 -21.36 -9.72 -2.21
CA ARG A 123 -22.56 -9.29 -2.96
C ARG A 123 -23.79 -10.11 -2.57
N GLU A 124 -23.63 -11.41 -2.34
CA GLU A 124 -24.70 -12.29 -1.86
C GLU A 124 -25.13 -11.92 -0.44
N ASP A 125 -24.19 -11.65 0.47
CA ASP A 125 -24.47 -11.16 1.82
C ASP A 125 -25.21 -9.82 1.82
N ARG A 126 -24.87 -8.90 0.89
CA ARG A 126 -25.60 -7.63 0.69
C ARG A 126 -27.01 -7.85 0.14
N ASN A 127 -27.19 -8.80 -0.78
CA ASN A 127 -28.50 -9.12 -1.34
C ASN A 127 -29.40 -9.83 -0.32
N GLU A 128 -28.84 -10.68 0.54
CA GLU A 128 -29.58 -11.32 1.65
C GLU A 128 -29.99 -10.33 2.74
N THR A 129 -29.14 -9.34 3.06
CA THR A 129 -29.54 -8.25 3.98
C THR A 129 -30.61 -7.35 3.37
N GLN A 130 -30.58 -7.11 2.05
CA GLN A 130 -31.63 -6.35 1.36
C GLN A 130 -32.95 -7.13 1.24
N ALA A 131 -32.90 -8.45 1.07
CA ALA A 131 -34.08 -9.33 1.01
C ALA A 131 -34.79 -9.44 2.36
N LYS A 132 -34.05 -9.46 3.48
CA LYS A 132 -34.65 -9.45 4.84
C LYS A 132 -35.33 -8.13 5.21
N HIS A 133 -35.01 -7.03 4.51
CA HIS A 133 -35.61 -5.71 4.74
C HIS A 133 -36.85 -5.41 3.87
N ARG A 134 -37.27 -6.36 3.01
CA ARG A 134 -38.52 -6.29 2.24
C ARG A 134 -39.57 -7.24 2.83
N GLU A 135 -40.03 -6.96 4.04
CA GLU A 135 -41.38 -7.38 4.39
C GLU A 135 -42.38 -6.54 3.58
N PRO A 136 -43.41 -7.14 2.97
CA PRO A 136 -44.46 -6.37 2.30
C PRO A 136 -45.28 -5.65 3.36
N ALA A 137 -45.14 -4.32 3.43
CA ALA A 137 -46.04 -3.47 4.18
C ALA A 137 -47.47 -3.71 3.69
N ARG A 138 -48.27 -4.44 4.49
CA ARG A 138 -49.70 -4.63 4.26
C ARG A 138 -50.38 -3.26 4.38
N PHE A 139 -50.65 -2.63 3.24
CA PHE A 139 -51.53 -1.46 3.18
C PHE A 139 -52.94 -1.90 3.62
N LYS A 140 -53.36 -1.49 4.81
CA LYS A 140 -54.76 -1.59 5.24
C LYS A 140 -55.56 -0.51 4.51
N THR A 141 -56.37 -0.93 3.56
CA THR A 141 -57.38 -0.09 2.92
C THR A 141 -58.42 0.31 3.98
N ILE A 142 -58.41 1.57 4.41
CA ILE A 142 -59.45 2.12 5.25
C ILE A 142 -60.61 2.53 4.33
N ALA A 143 -61.71 1.78 4.40
CA ALA A 143 -62.96 2.14 3.76
C ALA A 143 -63.51 3.42 4.43
N ARG A 144 -63.67 4.48 3.65
CA ARG A 144 -64.25 5.76 4.09
C ARG A 144 -65.76 5.68 3.92
N THR A 145 -66.49 5.46 5.01
CA THR A 145 -67.96 5.54 5.05
C THR A 145 -68.38 6.99 4.82
N ARG A 146 -69.22 7.22 3.81
CA ARG A 146 -69.80 8.51 3.47
C ARG A 146 -71.07 8.67 4.31
N ALA A 147 -71.09 9.63 5.23
CA ALA A 147 -72.32 10.06 5.90
C ALA A 147 -73.09 11.00 4.96
N THR A 148 -74.29 10.59 4.56
CA THR A 148 -75.30 11.41 3.90
C THR A 148 -76.07 12.20 4.96
N ALA A 149 -76.13 13.51 4.81
CA ALA A 149 -77.04 14.38 5.55
C ALA A 149 -78.15 14.83 4.59
N HIS A 150 -79.39 14.52 4.96
CA HIS A 150 -80.61 15.29 4.70
C HIS A 150 -81.57 15.03 5.85
#